data_AF-A0A518IUA3-F1
#
_entry.id   AF-A0A518IUA3-F1
#
_cell.length_a   1.000
_cell.length_b   1.000
_cell.length_c   1.000
_cell.angle_alpha   90.00
_cell.angle_beta   90.00
_cell.angle_gamma   90.00
#
_symmetry.space_group_name_H-M   'P 1'
#
loop_
_entity.id
_entity.type
_entity.pdbx_description
1 polymer ?
#
loop_
_entity_poly.entity_id
_entity_poly.type
_entity_poly.pdbx_seq_one_letter_code
_entity_poly.pdbx_strand_id
1 'polypeptide(L)'
;MRLWLGLVIAVFTLVLANVSPGSGAGETQTKPEASRPALVAGAGELLGFVNPQANDGQQITIVNATRGTMLVYHIDGPTGQITLKSSRRLTWDFSLDEYNATAPLPTEIRQMVER
;
A
#
# COMPACT_ATOMS: atom_id res chain seq x y z
N MET A 1 2.89 -63.53 -16.74
CA MET A 1 3.91 -62.58 -17.26
C MET A 1 3.56 -61.20 -16.70
N ARG A 2 4.44 -60.62 -15.85
CA ARG A 2 4.37 -59.31 -15.13
C ARG A 2 3.42 -59.32 -13.89
N LEU A 3 3.82 -59.36 -12.60
CA LEU A 3 4.76 -58.58 -11.73
C LEU A 3 4.61 -57.05 -11.94
N TRP A 4 4.40 -56.10 -11.00
CA TRP A 4 4.51 -55.92 -9.52
C TRP A 4 3.63 -54.68 -9.13
N LEU A 5 2.96 -54.64 -7.96
CA LEU A 5 3.34 -54.04 -6.65
C LEU A 5 3.50 -52.50 -6.60
N GLY A 6 2.76 -51.87 -5.67
CA GLY A 6 2.96 -50.50 -5.13
C GLY A 6 1.64 -49.98 -4.54
N LEU A 7 1.26 -50.25 -3.29
CA LEU A 7 1.82 -49.71 -2.04
C LEU A 7 2.25 -48.25 -2.17
N VAL A 8 1.33 -47.31 -1.91
CA VAL A 8 1.67 -45.94 -1.55
C VAL A 8 1.21 -45.70 -0.12
N ILE A 9 2.21 -45.54 0.73
CA ILE A 9 2.15 -45.19 2.14
C ILE A 9 2.13 -43.67 2.30
N ALA A 10 1.42 -43.20 3.32
CA ALA A 10 1.54 -41.90 4.00
C ALA A 10 1.03 -40.67 3.19
N VAL A 11 0.37 -39.68 3.79
CA VAL A 11 0.78 -38.99 5.03
C VAL A 11 -0.45 -38.54 5.81
N PHE A 12 -0.47 -38.92 7.08
CA PHE A 12 -1.34 -38.39 8.12
C PHE A 12 -0.69 -37.11 8.65
N THR A 13 -1.23 -35.94 8.36
CA THR A 13 -0.94 -34.72 9.13
C THR A 13 -2.22 -34.21 9.74
N LEU A 14 -2.36 -34.60 11.01
CA LEU A 14 -3.23 -34.04 12.03
C LEU A 14 -3.11 -32.50 12.05
N VAL A 15 -4.15 -31.80 11.62
CA VAL A 15 -4.27 -30.36 11.88
C VAL A 15 -4.77 -30.21 13.32
N LEU A 16 -3.85 -29.96 14.24
CA LEU A 16 -4.18 -29.54 15.60
C LEU A 16 -4.78 -28.13 15.54
N ALA A 17 -6.08 -28.04 15.75
CA ALA A 17 -6.76 -26.79 16.02
C ALA A 17 -6.28 -26.25 17.37
N ASN A 18 -5.40 -25.25 17.35
CA ASN A 18 -5.10 -24.43 18.52
C ASN A 18 -6.31 -23.53 18.82
N VAL A 19 -7.26 -24.04 19.59
CA VAL A 19 -8.27 -23.21 20.27
C VAL A 19 -7.65 -22.71 21.56
N SER A 20 -7.29 -21.43 21.59
CA SER A 20 -6.92 -20.73 22.82
C SER A 20 -8.14 -19.97 23.34
N PRO A 21 -8.74 -20.33 24.50
CA PRO A 21 -9.81 -19.54 25.09
C PRO A 21 -9.17 -18.44 25.94
N GLY A 22 -8.89 -17.29 25.32
CA GLY A 22 -8.45 -16.08 26.01
C GLY A 22 -9.61 -15.08 26.10
N SER A 23 -10.41 -15.17 27.15
CA SER A 23 -11.37 -14.14 27.54
C SER A 23 -10.63 -13.06 28.33
N GLY A 24 -10.74 -11.81 27.88
CA GLY A 24 -10.23 -10.63 28.58
C GLY A 24 -10.31 -9.42 27.67
N ALA A 25 -11.23 -8.51 27.98
CA ALA A 25 -11.46 -7.27 27.26
C ALA A 25 -10.15 -6.47 27.08
N GLY A 26 -9.69 -6.37 25.84
CA GLY A 26 -8.52 -5.60 25.46
C GLY A 26 -8.89 -4.77 24.25
N GLU A 27 -8.58 -3.48 24.32
CA GLU A 27 -8.73 -2.50 23.25
C GLU A 27 -8.35 -3.10 21.90
N THR A 28 -9.16 -2.84 20.88
CA THR A 28 -8.84 -3.17 19.50
C THR A 28 -7.62 -2.35 19.07
N GLN A 29 -6.43 -2.79 19.48
CA GLN A 29 -5.17 -2.35 18.92
C GLN A 29 -5.19 -2.80 17.47
N THR A 30 -5.50 -1.88 16.58
CA THR A 30 -5.24 -2.00 15.16
C THR A 30 -3.76 -2.31 15.01
N LYS A 31 -3.45 -3.60 14.90
CA LYS A 31 -2.14 -4.11 14.49
C LYS A 31 -1.74 -3.30 13.26
N PRO A 32 -0.58 -2.61 13.26
CA PRO A 32 -0.09 -1.95 12.06
C PRO A 32 0.02 -3.02 10.99
N GLU A 33 -0.84 -2.95 9.98
CA GLU A 33 -0.74 -3.81 8.82
C GLU A 33 0.64 -3.53 8.24
N ALA A 34 1.51 -4.54 8.28
CA ALA A 34 2.88 -4.42 7.83
C ALA A 34 2.85 -3.85 6.41
N SER A 35 3.45 -2.67 6.24
CA SER A 35 3.45 -1.94 4.97
C SER A 35 3.94 -2.85 3.86
N ARG A 36 3.03 -3.37 3.04
CA ARG A 36 3.38 -4.07 1.81
C ARG A 36 4.16 -3.08 0.94
N PRO A 37 5.31 -3.46 0.36
CA PRO A 37 6.04 -2.56 -0.52
C PRO A 37 5.13 -2.15 -1.67
N ALA A 38 5.06 -0.85 -1.94
CA ALA A 38 4.33 -0.34 -3.09
C ALA A 38 4.94 -0.95 -4.36
N LEU A 39 4.10 -1.58 -5.19
CA LEU A 39 4.55 -2.11 -6.48
C LEU A 39 4.73 -0.91 -7.42
N VAL A 40 5.96 -0.68 -7.87
CA VAL A 40 6.29 0.40 -8.81
C VAL A 40 6.53 -0.19 -10.19
N ALA A 41 5.80 0.30 -11.18
CA ALA A 41 6.01 -0.03 -12.59
C ALA A 41 6.33 1.25 -13.37
N GLY A 42 7.38 1.22 -14.17
CA GLY A 42 7.79 2.34 -15.03
C GLY A 42 7.67 1.98 -16.50
N ALA A 43 6.99 2.83 -17.28
CA ALA A 43 6.94 2.74 -18.73
C ALA A 43 7.29 4.12 -19.31
N GLY A 44 8.57 4.32 -19.63
CA GLY A 44 9.08 5.61 -20.10
C GLY A 44 8.90 6.71 -19.05
N GLU A 45 8.11 7.73 -19.40
CA GLU A 45 7.89 8.94 -18.60
C GLU A 45 6.82 8.78 -17.50
N LEU A 46 6.14 7.62 -17.48
CA LEU A 46 5.08 7.31 -16.51
C LEU A 46 5.62 6.41 -15.40
N LEU A 47 5.43 6.85 -14.18
CA LEU A 47 5.61 6.05 -12.97
C LEU A 47 4.23 5.67 -12.43
N GLY A 48 3.99 4.38 -12.25
CA GLY A 48 2.77 3.84 -11.69
C GLY A 48 3.01 3.24 -10.31
N PHE A 49 2.14 3.59 -9.36
CA PHE A 49 2.09 3.04 -8.02
C PHE A 49 0.72 2.40 -7.79
N VAL A 50 0.70 1.19 -7.24
CA VAL A 50 -0.53 0.50 -6.88
C VAL A 50 -0.52 0.18 -5.40
N ASN A 51 -1.54 0.66 -4.68
CA ASN A 51 -1.74 0.40 -3.28
C ASN A 51 -3.10 -0.30 -3.08
N PRO A 52 -3.17 -1.46 -2.43
CA PRO A 52 -4.45 -2.05 -2.06
C PRO A 52 -5.23 -1.13 -1.12
N GLN A 53 -6.54 -1.22 -1.16
CA GLN A 53 -7.50 -0.55 -0.28
C GLN A 53 -8.39 -1.59 0.39
N ALA A 54 -9.25 -1.14 1.31
CA ALA A 54 -10.27 -2.02 1.91
C ALA A 54 -11.20 -2.62 0.84
N ASN A 55 -11.84 -3.75 1.16
CA ASN A 55 -12.80 -4.45 0.29
C ASN A 55 -12.23 -4.82 -1.09
N ASP A 56 -10.97 -5.27 -1.14
CA ASP A 56 -10.26 -5.63 -2.38
C ASP A 56 -10.14 -4.49 -3.41
N GLY A 57 -10.39 -3.25 -2.98
CA GLY A 57 -10.19 -2.07 -3.81
C GLY A 57 -8.71 -1.77 -4.06
N GLN A 58 -8.45 -0.89 -5.01
CA GLN A 58 -7.09 -0.46 -5.33
C GLN A 58 -7.03 1.04 -5.53
N GLN A 59 -5.98 1.67 -5.03
CA GLN A 59 -5.56 3.00 -5.44
C GLN A 59 -4.44 2.88 -6.46
N ILE A 60 -4.61 3.52 -7.61
CA ILE A 60 -3.57 3.65 -8.62
C ILE A 60 -3.15 5.12 -8.70
N THR A 61 -1.87 5.38 -8.47
CA THR A 61 -1.28 6.71 -8.66
C THR A 61 -0.38 6.68 -9.88
N ILE A 62 -0.64 7.56 -10.84
CA ILE A 62 0.17 7.73 -12.04
C ILE A 62 0.86 9.10 -11.97
N VAL A 63 2.18 9.10 -12.11
CA VAL A 63 2.98 10.33 -12.22
C VAL A 63 3.58 10.37 -13.63
N ASN A 64 3.27 11.43 -14.37
CA ASN A 64 4.01 11.74 -15.59
C ASN A 64 5.13 12.72 -15.24
N ALA A 65 6.38 12.23 -15.27
CA ALA A 65 7.55 12.99 -14.88
C ALA A 65 7.82 14.17 -15.84
N THR A 66 7.58 13.99 -17.14
CA THR A 66 7.82 15.02 -18.16
C THR A 66 6.81 16.16 -18.11
N ARG A 67 5.52 15.84 -17.90
CA ARG A 67 4.44 16.82 -17.80
C ARG A 67 4.32 17.42 -16.40
N GLY A 68 4.94 16.80 -15.40
CA GLY A 68 4.85 17.18 -14.00
C GLY A 68 3.42 17.07 -13.48
N THR A 69 2.69 16.02 -13.84
CA THR A 69 1.28 15.82 -13.45
C THR A 69 1.12 14.50 -12.71
N MET A 70 0.33 14.51 -11.64
CA MET A 70 -0.07 13.35 -10.88
C MET A 70 -1.58 13.12 -10.99
N LEU A 71 -1.96 11.86 -11.18
CA LEU A 71 -3.34 11.39 -11.19
C LEU A 71 -3.51 10.31 -10.12
N VAL A 72 -4.63 10.34 -9.41
CA VAL A 72 -5.00 9.31 -8.42
C VAL A 72 -6.37 8.74 -8.81
N TYR A 73 -6.38 7.45 -9.08
CA TYR A 73 -7.58 6.67 -9.35
C TYR A 73 -7.86 5.71 -8.21
N HIS A 74 -9.14 5.51 -7.90
CA HIS A 74 -9.62 4.42 -7.05
C HIS A 74 -10.39 3.42 -7.91
N ILE A 75 -10.12 2.14 -7.71
CA ILE A 75 -10.83 1.01 -8.29
C ILE A 75 -11.60 0.35 -7.15
N ASP A 76 -12.93 0.30 -7.29
CA ASP A 76 -13.79 -0.43 -6.37
C ASP A 76 -13.57 -1.95 -6.53
N GLY A 77 -13.35 -2.67 -5.44
CA GLY A 77 -13.05 -4.10 -5.48
C GLY A 77 -14.21 -4.95 -6.00
N PRO A 78 -15.44 -4.80 -5.47
CA PRO A 78 -16.59 -5.58 -5.92
C PRO A 78 -17.00 -5.35 -7.37
N THR A 79 -16.97 -4.10 -7.84
CA THR A 79 -17.50 -3.73 -9.16
C THR A 79 -16.44 -3.51 -10.22
N GLY A 80 -15.19 -3.27 -9.82
CA GLY A 80 -14.12 -2.82 -10.72
C GLY A 80 -14.29 -1.37 -11.21
N GLN A 81 -15.24 -0.60 -10.67
CA GLN A 81 -15.48 0.78 -11.10
C GLN A 81 -14.25 1.66 -10.86
N ILE A 82 -13.79 2.33 -11.91
CA ILE A 82 -12.64 3.25 -11.86
C ILE A 82 -13.13 4.68 -11.68
N THR A 83 -12.66 5.35 -10.64
CA THR A 83 -12.99 6.75 -10.34
C THR A 83 -11.73 7.59 -10.22
N LEU A 84 -11.64 8.69 -10.97
CA LEU A 84 -10.60 9.70 -10.79
C LEU A 84 -10.87 10.50 -9.51
N LYS A 85 -9.97 10.43 -8.53
CA LYS A 85 -10.08 11.14 -7.25
C LYS A 85 -9.32 12.46 -7.25
N SER A 86 -8.21 12.53 -7.96
CA SER A 86 -7.38 13.74 -8.03
C SER A 86 -6.60 13.81 -9.34
N SER A 87 -6.45 15.02 -9.86
CA SER A 87 -5.59 15.37 -10.98
C SER A 87 -4.94 16.71 -10.70
N ARG A 88 -3.61 16.76 -10.59
CA ARG A 88 -2.89 17.98 -10.23
C ARG A 88 -1.51 18.06 -10.90
N ARG A 89 -1.10 19.28 -11.24
CA ARG A 89 0.28 19.60 -11.62
C ARG A 89 1.17 19.70 -10.39
N LEU A 90 2.23 18.91 -10.33
CA LEU A 90 3.19 18.84 -9.23
C LEU A 90 3.91 20.17 -9.01
N THR A 91 4.12 20.97 -10.07
CA THR A 91 4.78 22.28 -9.95
C THR A 91 4.04 23.24 -9.03
N TRP A 92 2.72 23.08 -8.85
CA TRP A 92 1.95 23.91 -7.94
C TRP A 92 2.26 23.59 -6.48
N ASP A 93 2.55 22.33 -6.15
CA ASP A 93 2.89 21.95 -4.77
C ASP A 93 4.28 22.49 -4.37
N PHE A 94 5.20 22.63 -5.32
CA PHE A 94 6.50 23.28 -5.10
C PHE A 94 6.45 24.81 -5.03
N SER A 95 5.32 25.42 -5.38
CA SER A 95 5.16 26.88 -5.34
C SER A 95 4.66 27.39 -3.99
N LEU A 96 4.40 26.48 -3.04
CA LEU A 96 3.92 26.81 -1.70
C LEU A 96 5.08 26.75 -0.72
N ASP A 97 5.41 27.88 -0.08
CA ASP A 97 6.54 27.94 0.85
C ASP A 97 6.28 27.11 2.14
N GLU A 98 5.08 27.23 2.73
CA GLU A 98 4.77 26.62 4.04
C GLU A 98 3.32 26.11 4.12
N TYR A 99 2.91 25.25 3.19
CA TYR A 99 1.59 24.59 3.23
C TYR A 99 1.68 23.22 3.92
N ASN A 100 0.76 22.92 4.84
CA ASN A 100 0.76 21.73 5.70
C ASN A 100 2.02 21.56 6.59
N ALA A 101 2.76 22.64 6.85
CA ALA A 101 3.86 22.62 7.80
C ALA A 101 3.35 22.68 9.25
N THR A 102 4.03 21.98 10.16
CA THR A 102 3.83 22.08 11.61
C THR A 102 5.13 22.56 12.25
N ALA A 103 5.04 23.35 13.31
CA ALA A 103 6.20 23.89 14.00
C ALA A 103 7.17 22.78 14.49
N PRO A 104 8.50 23.01 14.44
CA PRO A 104 9.14 24.21 13.90
C PRO A 104 9.09 24.25 12.38
N LEU A 105 8.79 25.42 11.82
CA LEU A 105 8.68 25.63 10.38
C LEU A 105 10.07 25.48 9.73
N PRO A 106 10.14 25.09 8.44
CA PRO A 106 11.41 24.99 7.72
C PRO A 106 12.27 26.27 7.80
N THR A 107 11.64 27.44 7.85
CA THR A 107 12.31 28.73 8.02
C THR A 107 12.89 28.91 9.43
N GLU A 108 12.20 28.46 10.46
CA GLU A 108 12.70 28.48 11.85
C GLU A 108 13.88 27.53 12.03
N ILE A 109 13.84 26.34 11.41
CA ILE A 109 14.95 25.38 11.42
C ILE A 109 16.21 25.99 10.80
N ARG A 110 16.10 26.67 9.65
CA ARG A 110 17.25 27.35 9.01
C ARG A 110 17.92 28.36 9.95
N GLN A 111 17.12 29.17 10.64
CA GLN A 111 17.61 30.15 11.61
C GLN A 111 18.26 29.54 12.86
N MET A 112 17.94 28.28 13.18
CA MET A 112 18.57 27.55 14.28
C MET A 112 19.91 26.92 13.88
N VAL A 113 20.04 26.48 12.62
CA VAL A 113 21.23 25.77 12.11
C VAL A 113 22.30 26.72 11.58
N GLU A 114 21.93 27.84 10.94
CA GLU A 114 22.87 28.79 10.34
C GLU A 114 23.49 29.80 11.33
N ARG A 115 23.54 29.46 12.63
CA ARG A 115 24.14 30.30 13.68
C ARG A 115 25.63 30.09 13.86
#